data_AF-A0A853F0F1-F1
#
_entry.id   AF-A0A853F0F1-F1
#
_cell.length_a   1.000
_cell.length_b   1.000
_cell.length_c   1.000
_cell.angle_alpha   90.00
_cell.angle_beta   90.00
_cell.angle_gamma   90.00
#
_symmetry.space_group_name_H-M   'P 1'
#
loop_
_entity.id
_entity.type
_entity.pdbx_description
1 polymer ?
#
loop_
_entity_poly.entity_id
_entity_poly.type
_entity_poly.pdbx_seq_one_letter_code
_entity_poly.pdbx_strand_id
1 'polypeptide(L)' 'MMWGLYLHTNLIDIDGDGDLDLVMGEDYGTLKYYQNTGTTLTPAYEAKN' A
#
# COMPACT_ATOMS: atom_id res chain seq x y z
N MET A 1 -2.97 0.81 29.22
CA MET A 1 -1.68 0.39 28.63
C MET A 1 -2.00 -0.56 27.48
N MET A 2 -2.11 0.00 26.28
CA MET A 2 -2.04 -0.71 25.00
C MET A 2 -1.70 0.38 23.99
N TRP A 3 -0.41 0.58 23.72
CA TRP A 3 0.04 1.55 22.73
C TRP A 3 0.20 0.79 21.41
N GLY A 4 -0.92 0.56 20.71
CA GLY A 4 -0.90 -0.06 19.40
C GLY A 4 -0.63 1.01 18.34
N LEU A 5 0.41 0.81 17.53
CA LEU A 5 0.68 1.56 16.32
C LEU A 5 -0.54 1.43 15.39
N TYR A 6 -1.19 2.54 15.00
CA TYR A 6 -2.33 2.47 14.06
C TYR A 6 -1.77 2.40 12.63
N LEU A 7 -1.43 1.19 12.19
CA LEU A 7 -1.13 0.95 10.78
C LEU A 7 -2.44 0.82 10.01
N HIS A 8 -2.72 1.78 9.13
CA HIS A 8 -3.85 1.70 8.21
C HIS A 8 -3.35 1.13 6.89
N THR A 9 -3.83 -0.04 6.48
CA THR A 9 -3.44 -0.66 5.21
C THR A 9 -4.67 -0.82 4.32
N ASN A 10 -4.54 -0.43 3.04
CA ASN A 10 -5.57 -0.62 2.03
C ASN A 10 -4.97 -1.10 0.71
N LEU A 11 -5.77 -1.86 -0.02
CA LEU A 11 -5.52 -2.26 -1.39
C LEU A 11 -6.48 -1.51 -2.31
N ILE A 12 -5.94 -0.78 -3.28
CA ILE A 12 -6.71 0.04 -4.22
C ILE A 12 -5.94 0.13 -5.54
N ASP A 13 -6.66 0.07 -6.66
CA ASP A 13 -6.12 0.30 -8.00
C ASP A 13 -5.90 1.82 -8.17
N ILE A 14 -4.68 2.30 -7.94
CA ILE A 14 -4.36 3.74 -7.94
C ILE A 14 -4.06 4.24 -9.34
N ASP A 15 -3.42 3.42 -10.18
CA ASP A 15 -3.00 3.81 -11.52
C ASP A 15 -3.97 3.39 -12.64
N GLY A 16 -4.97 2.58 -12.32
CA GLY A 16 -6.05 2.18 -13.21
C GLY A 16 -5.69 1.03 -14.14
N ASP A 17 -4.67 0.24 -13.82
CA ASP A 17 -4.22 -0.88 -14.65
C ASP A 17 -4.98 -2.19 -14.39
N GLY A 18 -5.87 -2.18 -13.37
CA GLY A 18 -6.73 -3.30 -13.01
C GLY A 18 -6.09 -4.28 -12.03
N ASP A 19 -4.89 -3.98 -11.52
CA ASP A 19 -4.32 -4.65 -10.38
C ASP A 19 -4.34 -3.76 -9.11
N LEU A 20 -4.09 -4.36 -7.94
CA LEU A 20 -4.25 -3.66 -6.67
C LEU A 20 -2.90 -3.22 -6.12
N ASP A 21 -2.80 -1.93 -5.84
CA ASP A 21 -1.65 -1.34 -5.17
C ASP A 21 -1.80 -1.33 -3.66
N LEU A 22 -0.68 -1.30 -2.94
CA LEU A 22 -0.65 -1.23 -1.49
C LEU A 22 -0.42 0.21 -0.99
N VAL A 23 -1.34 0.66 -0.15
CA VAL A 23 -1.24 1.94 0.56
C VAL A 23 -1.18 1.68 2.05
N MET A 24 -0.15 2.20 2.71
CA MET A 24 0.03 2.10 4.15
C MET A 24 0.16 3.49 4.79
N GLY A 25 -0.74 3.81 5.69
CA GLY A 25 -0.62 4.92 6.62
C GLY A 25 0.06 4.47 7.91
N GLU A 26 1.09 5.20 8.32
CA GLU A 26 1.70 5.07 9.64
C GLU A 26 1.27 6.22 10.55
N ASP A 27 1.50 6.05 11.85
CA ASP A 27 1.33 7.14 12.81
C ASP A 27 2.13 8.38 12.37
N TYR A 28 1.65 9.56 12.73
CA TYR A 28 2.25 10.86 12.40
C TYR A 28 2.15 11.29 10.92
N GLY A 29 1.26 10.67 10.14
CA GLY A 29 0.85 11.18 8.81
C GLY A 29 1.74 10.74 7.66
N THR A 30 2.63 9.78 7.88
CA THR A 30 3.42 9.16 6.81
C THR A 30 2.52 8.25 5.98
N LEU A 31 2.49 8.48 4.67
CA LEU A 31 1.87 7.60 3.70
C LEU A 31 2.94 6.89 2.89
N LYS A 32 2.90 5.56 2.84
CA LYS A 32 3.74 4.73 1.99
C LYS A 32 2.87 4.16 0.86
N TYR A 33 3.36 4.30 -0.36
CA TYR A 33 2.72 3.77 -1.56
C TYR A 33 3.65 2.75 -2.21
N TYR A 34 3.07 1.59 -2.52
CA TYR A 34 3.74 0.53 -3.25
C TYR A 34 2.88 0.16 -4.45
N GLN A 35 3.38 0.47 -5.65
CA GLN A 35 2.72 0.08 -6.90
C GLN A 35 2.94 -1.42 -7.11
N ASN A 36 1.91 -2.16 -7.50
CA ASN A 36 2.09 -3.49 -8.04
C ASN A 36 2.46 -3.39 -9.53
N THR A 37 3.68 -3.80 -9.88
CA THR A 37 4.18 -3.82 -11.26
C THR A 37 4.14 -5.23 -11.89
N GLY A 38 3.50 -6.17 -11.19
CA GLY A 38 3.37 -7.56 -11.58
C GLY A 38 2.05 -7.85 -12.30
N THR A 39 1.32 -8.85 -11.81
CA THR A 39 -0.07 -9.12 -12.21
C THR A 39 -0.89 -9.44 -10.97
N THR A 40 -2.21 -9.44 -11.07
CA THR A 40 -3.11 -9.84 -9.97
C THR A 40 -2.79 -11.24 -9.40
N LEU A 41 -2.28 -12.16 -10.21
CA LEU A 41 -1.94 -13.53 -9.78
C LEU A 41 -0.49 -13.67 -9.31
N THR A 42 0.39 -12.77 -9.74
CA THR A 42 1.81 -12.76 -9.43
C THR A 42 2.26 -11.33 -9.12
N PRO A 43 1.85 -10.77 -7.97
CA PRO A 43 2.11 -9.39 -7.64
C PRO A 43 3.60 -9.14 -7.38
N ALA A 44 4.09 -7.97 -7.79
CA ALA A 44 5.44 -7.50 -7.57
C ALA A 44 5.39 -6.03 -7.13
N TYR A 45 5.71 -5.75 -5.87
CA TYR A 45 5.52 -4.39 -5.33
C TYR A 45 6.80 -3.56 -5.38
N GLU A 46 6.69 -2.34 -5.91
CA GLU A 46 7.74 -1.33 -5.95
C GLU A 46 7.34 -0.12 -5.10
N ALA A 47 8.20 0.25 -4.15
CA ALA A 47 8.02 1.47 -3.38
C ALA A 47 8.13 2.70 -4.29
N LYS A 48 7.16 3.59 -4.22
CA LYS A 48 7.21 4.89 -4.91
C LYS A 48 7.50 5.98 -3.89
N ASN A 49 8.46 6.83 -4.24
CA ASN A 49 8.92 7.98 -3.44
C ASN A 49 8.12 9.24 -3.78
#